data_AF-A0A9X8UQ22-F1
#
_entry.id   AF-A0A9X8UQ22-F1
#
_cell.length_a   1.000
_cell.length_b   1.000
_cell.length_c   1.000
_cell.angle_alpha   90.00
_cell.angle_beta   90.00
_cell.angle_gamma   90.00
#
_symmetry.space_group_name_H-M   'P 1'
#
loop_
_entity.id
_entity.type
_entity.pdbx_description
1 polymer ?
#
loop_
_entity_poly.entity_id
_entity_poly.type
_entity_poly.pdbx_seq_one_letter_code
_entity_poly.pdbx_strand_id
1 'polypeptide(L)'
;MDPAPVEDLLATDRPLLVERAATSSKKVLPGAKLKGPKATAMLKTLPVKGKAAATGYNRNKKFGNGWKDFDKDKCDERQDTLSRDMSKVKFKDRKKCTLASGTLHDSYTGKRINWKVKSGSVDIDHVVSLKNAWISGGQKLSQAQRQALANDPLNLMAADASANRQKGDKNTAEWLPKNKSFRCQYVATQISVKKKYALSVTKAEKQAMAKVLKSCRNQKAAKVTTIKPAGSKPKASPKKDVHKAPSAVKGTVHPGAYCKQADKGKRGKSKAGKLYTCKTDAKGKLRWRA
;
A
#
# COMPACT_ATOMS: atom_id res chain seq x y z
N MET A 1 1.53 -53.48 -4.14
CA MET A 1 2.94 -53.08 -4.25
C MET A 1 2.94 -51.58 -4.41
N ASP A 2 3.04 -50.87 -3.29
CA ASP A 2 3.19 -49.40 -3.27
C ASP A 2 4.64 -49.02 -3.59
N PRO A 3 4.89 -48.01 -4.43
CA PRO A 3 6.08 -47.21 -4.32
C PRO A 3 5.78 -45.95 -3.47
N ALA A 4 6.68 -45.73 -2.52
CA ALA A 4 6.77 -44.59 -1.61
C ALA A 4 6.84 -43.22 -2.32
N PRO A 5 6.52 -42.12 -1.61
CA PRO A 5 6.54 -40.77 -2.17
C PRO A 5 7.97 -40.26 -2.35
N VAL A 6 8.22 -39.57 -3.46
CA VAL A 6 9.46 -38.83 -3.70
C VAL A 6 9.43 -37.49 -2.95
N GLU A 7 10.47 -37.24 -2.16
CA GLU A 7 10.75 -35.97 -1.49
C GLU A 7 11.28 -34.89 -2.44
N ASP A 8 10.92 -33.66 -2.07
CA ASP A 8 11.65 -32.38 -2.16
C ASP A 8 12.19 -31.90 -3.54
N LEU A 9 11.53 -30.85 -4.07
CA LEU A 9 12.24 -29.75 -4.73
C LEU A 9 11.58 -28.40 -4.37
N LEU A 10 12.26 -27.70 -3.47
CA LEU A 10 12.67 -26.29 -3.62
C LEU A 10 11.57 -25.22 -3.76
N ALA A 11 11.45 -24.45 -2.68
CA ALA A 11 11.53 -22.99 -2.69
C ALA A 11 10.89 -22.26 -3.89
N THR A 12 9.59 -22.04 -3.81
CA THR A 12 9.02 -20.76 -4.25
C THR A 12 8.01 -20.25 -3.23
N ASP A 13 8.50 -19.56 -2.21
CA ASP A 13 7.73 -18.51 -1.52
C ASP A 13 7.47 -17.37 -2.52
N ARG A 14 6.68 -17.65 -3.56
CA ARG A 14 5.95 -16.62 -4.28
C ARG A 14 4.77 -16.29 -3.38
N PRO A 15 4.57 -15.04 -2.96
CA PRO A 15 3.23 -14.60 -2.58
C PRO A 15 2.39 -14.62 -3.86
N LEU A 16 1.89 -15.83 -4.19
CA LEU A 16 0.69 -16.09 -4.95
C LEU A 16 -0.33 -15.02 -4.55
N LEU A 17 -0.82 -14.22 -5.50
CA LEU A 17 -1.89 -13.26 -5.27
C LEU A 17 -1.54 -12.07 -4.33
N VAL A 18 -1.23 -10.94 -4.96
CA VAL A 18 -1.70 -9.58 -4.61
C VAL A 18 -3.23 -9.49 -4.41
N GLU A 19 -3.95 -10.62 -4.28
CA GLU A 19 -5.32 -10.86 -4.75
C GLU A 19 -5.46 -10.39 -6.20
N ARG A 20 -5.92 -11.21 -7.13
CA ARG A 20 -6.08 -10.78 -8.54
C ARG A 20 -6.94 -9.51 -8.74
N ALA A 21 -7.62 -8.94 -7.72
CA ALA A 21 -9.03 -9.23 -7.47
C ALA A 21 -9.50 -8.84 -6.04
N ALA A 22 -8.67 -8.29 -5.15
CA ALA A 22 -9.07 -7.92 -3.74
C ALA A 22 -10.34 -7.09 -3.66
N THR A 23 -10.60 -6.39 -4.75
CA THR A 23 -11.94 -6.07 -5.13
C THR A 23 -12.07 -6.50 -6.58
N SER A 24 -12.92 -7.49 -6.87
CA SER A 24 -13.92 -7.27 -7.92
C SER A 24 -14.64 -6.00 -7.49
N SER A 25 -14.00 -4.85 -7.71
CA SER A 25 -14.63 -3.56 -7.52
C SER A 25 -15.57 -3.52 -8.69
N LYS A 26 -16.79 -4.03 -8.49
CA LYS A 26 -17.94 -3.58 -9.28
C LYS A 26 -17.71 -2.10 -9.49
N LYS A 27 -17.54 -1.64 -10.73
CA LYS A 27 -17.25 -0.25 -11.13
C LYS A 27 -17.75 0.71 -10.07
N VAL A 28 -16.88 1.10 -9.12
CA VAL A 28 -17.28 2.09 -8.11
C VAL A 28 -17.10 3.40 -8.82
N LEU A 29 -18.17 3.88 -9.46
CA LEU A 29 -18.18 5.21 -10.06
C LEU A 29 -17.94 6.21 -8.91
N PRO A 30 -16.94 7.09 -8.97
CA PRO A 30 -16.91 8.31 -8.17
C PRO A 30 -18.15 9.12 -8.56
N GLY A 31 -19.25 8.91 -7.83
CA GLY A 31 -20.56 9.43 -8.19
C GLY A 31 -21.70 8.42 -7.95
N ALA A 32 -21.41 7.12 -7.92
CA ALA A 32 -22.39 6.13 -7.46
C ALA A 32 -22.57 6.24 -5.94
N LYS A 33 -23.80 6.02 -5.45
CA LYS A 33 -24.08 5.88 -4.02
C LYS A 33 -23.21 4.76 -3.47
N LEU A 34 -22.20 5.12 -2.67
CA LEU A 34 -21.34 4.14 -2.00
C LEU A 34 -22.21 3.29 -1.06
N LYS A 35 -21.97 1.99 -0.99
CA LYS A 35 -22.87 1.02 -0.33
C LYS A 35 -22.33 0.45 0.98
N GLY A 36 -21.26 1.02 1.52
CA GLY A 36 -20.58 0.56 2.73
C GLY A 36 -21.17 1.12 4.04
N PRO A 37 -20.37 1.17 5.11
CA PRO A 37 -20.79 1.77 6.38
C PRO A 37 -20.91 3.30 6.25
N LYS A 38 -21.44 3.96 7.29
CA LYS A 38 -21.44 5.43 7.35
C LYS A 38 -19.99 5.94 7.29
N ALA A 39 -19.72 6.96 6.48
CA ALA A 39 -18.39 7.54 6.35
C ALA A 39 -17.87 8.09 7.69
N THR A 40 -18.76 8.63 8.52
CA THR A 40 -18.45 9.08 9.89
C THR A 40 -17.95 7.94 10.78
N ALA A 41 -18.54 6.74 10.67
CA ALA A 41 -18.11 5.56 11.41
C ALA A 41 -16.73 5.09 10.91
N MET A 42 -16.54 5.01 9.59
CA MET A 42 -15.24 4.61 9.03
C MET A 42 -14.12 5.62 9.39
N LEU A 43 -14.40 6.92 9.35
CA LEU A 43 -13.45 7.98 9.74
C LEU A 43 -12.93 7.80 11.18
N LYS A 44 -13.79 7.38 12.11
CA LYS A 44 -13.38 7.11 13.49
C LYS A 44 -12.28 6.05 13.56
N THR A 45 -12.34 5.03 12.69
CA THR A 45 -11.37 3.93 12.64
C THR A 45 -10.04 4.27 11.97
N LEU A 46 -9.93 5.41 11.27
CA LEU A 46 -8.68 5.78 10.61
C LEU A 46 -7.62 6.22 11.64
N PRO A 47 -6.38 5.72 11.54
CA PRO A 47 -5.30 6.11 12.44
C PRO A 47 -4.96 7.59 12.22
N VAL A 48 -4.78 8.31 13.34
CA VAL A 48 -4.40 9.72 13.33
C VAL A 48 -2.89 9.84 13.54
N LYS A 49 -2.17 10.40 12.57
CA LYS A 49 -0.72 10.57 12.61
C LYS A 49 -0.32 11.88 11.92
N GLY A 50 0.84 12.44 12.28
CA GLY A 50 1.44 13.53 11.53
C GLY A 50 1.80 13.11 10.09
N LYS A 51 2.05 14.09 9.22
CA LYS A 51 2.58 13.81 7.87
C LYS A 51 3.98 13.21 8.01
N ALA A 52 4.24 12.05 7.40
CA ALA A 52 5.60 11.54 7.27
C ALA A 52 6.40 12.42 6.30
N ALA A 53 7.73 12.37 6.40
CA ALA A 53 8.60 13.04 5.43
C ALA A 53 8.32 12.54 4.01
N ALA A 54 8.34 13.44 3.03
CA ALA A 54 8.16 13.10 1.62
C ALA A 54 9.42 12.48 0.98
N THR A 55 10.45 12.19 1.78
CA THR A 55 11.73 11.63 1.34
C THR A 55 11.54 10.42 0.43
N GLY A 56 12.29 10.40 -0.68
CA GLY A 56 12.25 9.31 -1.65
C GLY A 56 10.96 9.22 -2.47
N TYR A 57 10.04 10.18 -2.34
CA TYR A 57 8.86 10.23 -3.19
C TYR A 57 9.27 10.48 -4.65
N ASN A 58 8.86 9.56 -5.52
CA ASN A 58 8.89 9.74 -6.95
C ASN A 58 7.65 9.02 -7.52
N ARG A 59 6.78 9.76 -8.19
CA ARG A 59 5.50 9.27 -8.69
C ARG A 59 5.68 7.97 -9.48
N ASN A 60 6.48 8.02 -10.54
CA ASN A 60 6.60 6.92 -11.49
C ASN A 60 7.39 5.75 -10.92
N LYS A 61 8.47 6.01 -10.17
CA LYS A 61 9.27 4.94 -9.55
C LYS A 61 8.53 4.23 -8.42
N LYS A 62 7.74 4.95 -7.61
CA LYS A 62 7.08 4.37 -6.42
C LYS A 62 5.68 3.83 -6.69
N PHE A 63 4.95 4.40 -7.65
CA PHE A 63 3.56 4.03 -7.95
C PHE A 63 3.38 3.40 -9.33
N GLY A 64 4.46 3.21 -10.07
CA GLY A 64 4.44 2.71 -11.44
C GLY A 64 4.36 3.84 -12.46
N ASN A 65 4.84 3.54 -13.66
CA ASN A 65 4.76 4.44 -14.80
C ASN A 65 3.54 4.11 -15.65
N GLY A 66 2.76 5.14 -15.99
CA GLY A 66 1.53 5.03 -16.77
C GLY A 66 0.37 4.37 -16.05
N TRP A 67 -0.73 4.25 -16.79
CA TRP A 67 -1.94 3.54 -16.37
C TRP A 67 -1.79 2.05 -16.71
N LYS A 68 -2.37 1.20 -15.87
CA LYS A 68 -2.37 -0.25 -16.07
C LYS A 68 -3.73 -0.71 -16.55
N ASP A 69 -3.73 -1.86 -17.21
CA ASP A 69 -4.91 -2.62 -17.58
C ASP A 69 -4.88 -3.88 -16.71
N PHE A 70 -5.59 -3.83 -15.57
CA PHE A 70 -5.55 -4.90 -14.57
C PHE A 70 -6.53 -6.05 -14.90
N ASP A 71 -7.67 -5.73 -15.53
CA ASP A 71 -8.69 -6.71 -15.91
C ASP A 71 -8.48 -7.27 -17.33
N LYS A 72 -7.51 -6.73 -18.07
CA LYS A 72 -7.05 -7.18 -19.39
C LYS A 72 -8.13 -7.04 -20.46
N ASP A 73 -8.98 -6.04 -20.33
CA ASP A 73 -10.04 -5.75 -21.30
C ASP A 73 -9.57 -4.88 -22.48
N LYS A 74 -8.28 -4.50 -22.50
CA LYS A 74 -7.60 -3.62 -23.48
C LYS A 74 -7.86 -2.12 -23.26
N CYS A 75 -8.57 -1.75 -22.20
CA CYS A 75 -8.63 -0.40 -21.66
C CYS A 75 -7.59 -0.26 -20.54
N ASP A 76 -6.74 0.77 -20.60
CA ASP A 76 -6.03 1.14 -19.39
C ASP A 76 -6.97 1.91 -18.45
N GLU A 77 -6.61 1.96 -17.16
CA GLU A 77 -7.44 2.60 -16.13
C GLU A 77 -7.76 4.08 -16.42
N ARG A 78 -6.97 4.74 -17.27
CA ARG A 78 -7.32 6.08 -17.74
C ARG A 78 -8.47 6.02 -18.73
N GLN A 79 -8.42 5.14 -19.73
CA GLN A 79 -9.52 4.98 -20.68
C GLN A 79 -10.79 4.47 -19.99
N ASP A 80 -10.66 3.59 -19.00
CA ASP A 80 -11.80 3.17 -18.18
C ASP A 80 -12.40 4.31 -17.41
N THR A 81 -11.57 5.10 -16.74
CA THR A 81 -12.03 6.27 -15.98
C THR A 81 -12.73 7.28 -16.89
N LEU A 82 -12.18 7.56 -18.08
CA LEU A 82 -12.83 8.47 -19.04
C LEU A 82 -14.16 7.90 -19.54
N SER A 83 -14.19 6.64 -19.94
CA SER A 83 -15.40 5.96 -20.43
C SER A 83 -16.50 5.90 -19.36
N ARG A 84 -16.09 5.79 -18.10
CA ARG A 84 -16.96 5.72 -16.93
C ARG A 84 -17.55 7.07 -16.55
N ASP A 85 -16.74 8.13 -16.58
CA ASP A 85 -17.12 9.44 -16.04
C ASP A 85 -17.67 10.40 -17.11
N MET A 86 -17.47 10.09 -18.40
CA MET A 86 -17.98 10.89 -19.51
C MET A 86 -19.28 10.34 -20.08
N SER A 87 -20.14 11.26 -20.48
CA SER A 87 -21.29 10.97 -21.34
C SER A 87 -20.95 11.26 -22.81
N LYS A 88 -21.78 10.75 -23.74
CA LYS A 88 -21.65 11.02 -25.19
C LYS A 88 -20.23 10.71 -25.73
N VAL A 89 -19.63 9.63 -25.25
CA VAL A 89 -18.27 9.24 -25.62
C VAL A 89 -18.18 8.86 -27.09
N LYS A 90 -17.11 9.28 -27.76
CA LYS A 90 -16.74 8.83 -29.10
C LYS A 90 -15.35 8.22 -29.05
N PHE A 91 -15.17 7.08 -29.71
CA PHE A 91 -13.88 6.39 -29.78
C PHE A 91 -13.09 6.86 -30.99
N LYS A 92 -11.78 7.03 -30.81
CA LYS A 92 -10.81 7.12 -31.91
C LYS A 92 -10.53 5.72 -32.46
N ASP A 93 -10.38 4.76 -31.55
CA ASP A 93 -10.19 3.34 -31.86
C ASP A 93 -10.91 2.52 -30.79
N ARG A 94 -11.96 1.81 -31.19
CA ARG A 94 -12.76 0.99 -30.27
C ARG A 94 -12.07 -0.31 -29.88
N LYS A 95 -11.18 -0.85 -30.73
CA LYS A 95 -10.42 -2.07 -30.45
C LYS A 95 -9.29 -1.83 -29.45
N LYS A 96 -8.72 -0.62 -29.45
CA LYS A 96 -7.68 -0.16 -28.50
C LYS A 96 -8.23 0.71 -27.37
N CYS A 97 -9.55 0.70 -27.16
CA CYS A 97 -10.24 1.48 -26.12
C CYS A 97 -9.81 2.95 -26.03
N THR A 98 -9.50 3.59 -27.15
CA THR A 98 -8.98 4.96 -27.13
C THR A 98 -10.10 5.95 -27.40
N LEU A 99 -10.44 6.78 -26.42
CA LEU A 99 -11.47 7.81 -26.57
C LEU A 99 -10.96 9.02 -27.36
N ALA A 100 -11.79 9.51 -28.28
CA ALA A 100 -11.57 10.74 -29.04
C ALA A 100 -12.19 11.96 -28.34
N SER A 101 -13.40 11.81 -27.79
CA SER A 101 -14.13 12.91 -27.14
C SER A 101 -15.23 12.41 -26.22
N GLY A 102 -15.77 13.31 -25.40
CA GLY A 102 -16.89 13.06 -24.49
C GLY A 102 -17.32 14.33 -23.78
N THR A 103 -18.40 14.26 -23.00
CA THR A 103 -18.87 15.36 -22.15
C THR A 103 -18.72 14.96 -20.69
N LEU A 104 -17.84 15.67 -19.97
CA LEU A 104 -17.66 15.51 -18.53
C LEU A 104 -18.58 16.50 -17.79
N HIS A 105 -19.40 15.99 -16.89
CA HIS A 105 -20.06 16.80 -15.86
C HIS A 105 -19.14 16.82 -14.64
N ASP A 106 -18.25 17.80 -14.58
CA ASP A 106 -17.12 17.80 -13.65
C ASP A 106 -17.59 17.97 -12.20
N SER A 107 -17.29 16.96 -11.39
CA SER A 107 -17.72 16.93 -9.99
C SER A 107 -16.97 17.94 -9.12
N TYR A 108 -15.76 18.36 -9.51
CA TYR A 108 -14.96 19.31 -8.72
C TYR A 108 -15.44 20.76 -8.82
N THR A 109 -15.82 21.18 -10.02
CA THR A 109 -16.22 22.56 -10.32
C THR A 109 -17.71 22.72 -10.52
N GLY A 110 -18.45 21.64 -10.81
CA GLY A 110 -19.86 21.65 -11.20
C GLY A 110 -20.08 22.04 -12.67
N LYS A 111 -19.01 22.26 -13.45
CA LYS A 111 -19.09 22.70 -14.83
C LYS A 111 -19.28 21.51 -15.78
N ARG A 112 -19.88 21.79 -16.94
CA ARG A 112 -19.87 20.87 -18.08
C ARG A 112 -18.65 21.17 -18.95
N ILE A 113 -17.89 20.14 -19.29
CA ILE A 113 -16.68 20.22 -20.14
C ILE A 113 -16.87 19.32 -21.35
N ASN A 114 -16.83 19.91 -22.55
CA ASN A 114 -16.78 19.16 -23.80
C ASN A 114 -15.32 18.78 -24.08
N TRP A 115 -14.93 17.59 -23.65
CA TRP A 115 -13.55 17.13 -23.74
C TRP A 115 -13.26 16.53 -25.12
N LYS A 116 -12.08 16.83 -25.64
CA LYS A 116 -11.45 16.13 -26.77
C LYS A 116 -10.08 15.63 -26.34
N VAL A 117 -9.65 14.51 -26.90
CA VAL A 117 -8.30 13.98 -26.71
C VAL A 117 -7.25 15.07 -27.01
N LYS A 118 -6.21 15.17 -26.17
CA LYS A 118 -5.16 16.21 -26.22
C LYS A 118 -5.58 17.66 -25.94
N SER A 119 -6.86 17.95 -25.62
CA SER A 119 -7.29 19.32 -25.27
C SER A 119 -6.68 19.88 -23.98
N GLY A 120 -6.12 19.04 -23.11
CA GLY A 120 -5.57 19.46 -21.81
C GLY A 120 -6.60 19.94 -20.78
N SER A 121 -7.90 19.86 -21.10
CA SER A 121 -8.99 20.35 -20.25
C SER A 121 -9.40 19.40 -19.11
N VAL A 122 -9.08 18.11 -19.25
CA VAL A 122 -9.42 17.06 -18.28
C VAL A 122 -8.18 16.23 -17.97
N ASP A 123 -7.92 16.06 -16.67
CA ASP A 123 -6.93 15.14 -16.13
C ASP A 123 -7.64 13.96 -15.43
N ILE A 124 -6.95 12.83 -15.29
CA ILE A 124 -7.37 11.78 -14.34
C ILE A 124 -6.71 12.10 -12.99
N ASP A 125 -7.53 12.48 -12.02
CA ASP A 125 -7.09 12.77 -10.67
C ASP A 125 -7.08 11.52 -9.79
N HIS A 126 -6.11 11.49 -8.89
CA HIS A 126 -6.10 10.63 -7.72
C HIS A 126 -6.79 11.35 -6.55
N VAL A 127 -8.01 10.93 -6.18
CA VAL A 127 -8.82 11.57 -5.13
C VAL A 127 -8.03 11.73 -3.83
N VAL A 128 -7.28 10.70 -3.44
CA VAL A 128 -6.11 10.81 -2.56
C VAL A 128 -4.86 10.85 -3.44
N SER A 129 -4.23 12.02 -3.54
CA SER A 129 -3.05 12.21 -4.39
C SER A 129 -1.92 11.24 -4.01
N LEU A 130 -1.11 10.82 -4.99
CA LEU A 130 -0.06 9.83 -4.73
C LEU A 130 1.01 10.32 -3.73
N LYS A 131 1.29 11.63 -3.71
CA LYS A 131 2.18 12.22 -2.70
C LYS A 131 1.51 12.26 -1.32
N ASN A 132 0.21 12.56 -1.23
CA ASN A 132 -0.53 12.45 0.03
C ASN A 132 -0.55 11.00 0.54
N ALA A 133 -0.79 10.03 -0.35
CA ALA A 133 -0.75 8.61 -0.02
C ALA A 133 0.63 8.21 0.51
N TRP A 134 1.71 8.66 -0.14
CA TRP A 134 3.09 8.42 0.31
C TRP A 134 3.33 8.89 1.75
N ILE A 135 3.02 10.15 2.06
CA ILE A 135 3.26 10.74 3.38
C ILE A 135 2.28 10.29 4.47
N SER A 136 1.20 9.60 4.10
CA SER A 136 0.19 9.10 5.04
C SER A 136 0.30 7.61 5.34
N GLY A 137 1.26 6.89 4.77
CA GLY A 137 1.48 5.47 5.04
C GLY A 137 1.90 4.64 3.83
N GLY A 138 1.81 5.21 2.63
CA GLY A 138 2.16 4.54 1.36
C GLY A 138 3.61 4.05 1.29
N GLN A 139 4.51 4.62 2.10
CA GLN A 139 5.89 4.13 2.28
C GLN A 139 5.96 2.68 2.75
N LYS A 140 4.97 2.22 3.53
CA LYS A 140 4.91 0.86 4.09
C LYS A 140 4.22 -0.15 3.18
N LEU A 141 3.65 0.31 2.07
CA LEU A 141 3.06 -0.57 1.07
C LEU A 141 4.18 -1.24 0.26
N SER A 142 3.95 -2.44 -0.24
CA SER A 142 4.82 -3.01 -1.27
C SER A 142 4.71 -2.20 -2.58
N GLN A 143 5.63 -2.43 -3.53
CA GLN A 143 5.56 -1.78 -4.84
C GLN A 143 4.24 -2.13 -5.55
N ALA A 144 3.82 -3.39 -5.53
CA ALA A 144 2.56 -3.84 -6.12
C ALA A 144 1.34 -3.17 -5.47
N GLN A 145 1.34 -3.04 -4.14
CA GLN A 145 0.26 -2.34 -3.42
C GLN A 145 0.19 -0.84 -3.78
N ARG A 146 1.33 -0.17 -3.97
CA ARG A 146 1.35 1.23 -4.46
C ARG A 146 0.85 1.34 -5.89
N GLN A 147 1.25 0.43 -6.78
CA GLN A 147 0.73 0.39 -8.15
C GLN A 147 -0.78 0.17 -8.17
N ALA A 148 -1.29 -0.74 -7.33
CA ALA A 148 -2.72 -0.94 -7.17
C ALA A 148 -3.42 0.33 -6.67
N LEU A 149 -2.89 1.04 -5.67
CA LEU A 149 -3.44 2.32 -5.19
C LEU A 149 -3.55 3.36 -6.30
N ALA A 150 -2.51 3.44 -7.15
CA ALA A 150 -2.46 4.41 -8.23
C ALA A 150 -3.38 4.09 -9.41
N ASN A 151 -3.92 2.88 -9.46
CA ASN A 151 -4.79 2.41 -10.54
C ASN A 151 -6.18 2.02 -10.01
N ASP A 152 -6.47 2.21 -8.72
CA ASP A 152 -7.76 1.80 -8.15
C ASP A 152 -8.88 2.73 -8.66
N PRO A 153 -9.94 2.21 -9.32
CA PRO A 153 -11.08 3.01 -9.76
C PRO A 153 -11.72 3.83 -8.64
N LEU A 154 -11.65 3.38 -7.38
CA LEU A 154 -12.13 4.12 -6.20
C LEU A 154 -11.29 5.38 -5.94
N ASN A 155 -10.03 5.38 -6.33
CA ASN A 155 -9.12 6.51 -6.19
C ASN A 155 -8.97 7.34 -7.47
N LEU A 156 -9.55 6.93 -8.60
CA LEU A 156 -9.43 7.65 -9.88
C LEU A 156 -10.73 8.36 -10.26
N MET A 157 -10.63 9.58 -10.79
CA MET A 157 -11.75 10.28 -11.42
C MET A 157 -11.29 11.22 -12.54
N ALA A 158 -12.10 11.36 -13.59
CA ALA A 158 -11.92 12.42 -14.57
C ALA A 158 -12.30 13.77 -13.94
N ALA A 159 -11.44 14.77 -14.06
CA ALA A 159 -11.64 16.07 -13.43
C ALA A 159 -11.15 17.22 -14.32
N ASP A 160 -11.75 18.41 -14.13
CA ASP A 160 -11.21 19.67 -14.67
C ASP A 160 -9.71 19.81 -14.31
N ALA A 161 -8.89 20.02 -15.33
CA ALA A 161 -7.44 20.03 -15.18
C ALA A 161 -6.95 21.17 -14.26
N SER A 162 -7.58 22.34 -14.30
CA SER A 162 -7.20 23.47 -13.44
C SER A 162 -7.53 23.18 -11.98
N ALA A 163 -8.74 22.66 -11.70
CA ALA A 163 -9.14 22.28 -10.36
C ALA A 163 -8.24 21.18 -9.78
N ASN A 164 -7.89 20.18 -10.59
CA ASN A 164 -6.96 19.12 -10.21
C ASN A 164 -5.56 19.66 -9.86
N ARG A 165 -5.03 20.57 -10.69
CA ARG A 165 -3.72 21.18 -10.44
C ARG A 165 -3.72 22.09 -9.21
N GLN A 166 -4.82 22.82 -8.97
CA GLN A 166 -5.01 23.60 -7.74
C GLN A 166 -5.04 22.70 -6.49
N LYS A 167 -5.68 21.53 -6.57
CA LYS A 167 -5.64 20.52 -5.52
C LYS A 167 -4.20 20.07 -5.26
N GLY A 168 -3.48 19.64 -6.29
CA GLY A 168 -2.09 19.16 -6.15
C GLY A 168 -1.99 17.98 -5.17
N ASP A 169 -1.12 18.08 -4.17
CA ASP A 169 -0.91 17.06 -3.13
C ASP A 169 -1.67 17.31 -1.81
N LYS A 170 -2.50 18.36 -1.77
CA LYS A 170 -3.27 18.80 -0.60
C LYS A 170 -4.25 17.74 -0.10
N ASN A 171 -4.39 17.66 1.22
CA ASN A 171 -5.41 16.84 1.87
C ASN A 171 -6.74 17.61 2.06
N THR A 172 -7.75 16.97 2.66
CA THR A 172 -9.07 17.58 2.89
C THR A 172 -9.05 18.86 3.73
N ALA A 173 -8.06 19.05 4.62
CA ALA A 173 -7.93 20.30 5.39
C ALA A 173 -7.37 21.45 4.56
N GLU A 174 -6.65 21.15 3.49
CA GLU A 174 -5.94 22.11 2.65
C GLU A 174 -6.69 22.44 1.36
N TRP A 175 -7.53 21.51 0.88
CA TRP A 175 -8.33 21.72 -0.33
C TRP A 175 -9.63 20.91 -0.32
N LEU A 176 -10.69 21.55 -0.81
CA LEU A 176 -11.99 20.93 -1.06
C LEU A 176 -12.51 21.39 -2.43
N PRO A 177 -13.26 20.54 -3.15
CA PRO A 177 -13.94 20.93 -4.39
C PRO A 177 -14.73 22.24 -4.24
N LYS A 178 -14.71 23.08 -5.28
CA LYS A 178 -15.54 24.29 -5.33
C LYS A 178 -17.03 23.93 -5.34
N ASN A 179 -17.38 22.85 -6.03
CA ASN A 179 -18.72 22.29 -6.02
C ASN A 179 -19.06 21.70 -4.64
N LYS A 180 -19.84 22.44 -3.85
CA LYS A 180 -20.18 22.07 -2.46
C LYS A 180 -21.00 20.78 -2.38
N SER A 181 -21.88 20.51 -3.35
CA SER A 181 -22.74 19.31 -3.35
C SER A 181 -21.92 18.02 -3.43
N PHE A 182 -20.73 18.07 -4.03
CA PHE A 182 -19.85 16.92 -4.16
C PHE A 182 -18.96 16.65 -2.94
N ARG A 183 -18.80 17.62 -2.01
CA ARG A 183 -17.81 17.51 -0.90
C ARG A 183 -18.01 16.30 0.00
N CYS A 184 -19.26 15.91 0.25
CA CYS A 184 -19.59 14.74 1.06
C CYS A 184 -19.08 13.45 0.41
N GLN A 185 -19.35 13.29 -0.89
CA GLN A 185 -18.86 12.15 -1.66
C GLN A 185 -17.33 12.17 -1.74
N TYR A 186 -16.72 13.32 -2.03
CA TYR A 186 -15.27 13.49 -2.07
C TYR A 186 -14.59 13.03 -0.77
N VAL A 187 -15.08 13.49 0.38
CA VAL A 187 -14.56 13.09 1.70
C VAL A 187 -14.79 11.62 1.97
N ALA A 188 -15.97 11.08 1.65
CA ALA A 188 -16.26 9.65 1.84
C ALA A 188 -15.36 8.76 0.97
N THR A 189 -15.05 9.18 -0.25
CA THR A 189 -14.09 8.48 -1.12
C THR A 189 -12.68 8.51 -0.54
N GLN A 190 -12.18 9.67 -0.07
CA GLN A 190 -10.87 9.72 0.58
C GLN A 190 -10.79 8.81 1.81
N ILE A 191 -11.82 8.82 2.66
CA ILE A 191 -11.90 7.93 3.82
C ILE A 191 -11.83 6.46 3.40
N SER A 192 -12.54 6.10 2.33
CA SER A 192 -12.59 4.74 1.79
C SER A 192 -11.23 4.29 1.25
N VAL A 193 -10.56 5.14 0.46
CA VAL A 193 -9.21 4.87 -0.06
C VAL A 193 -8.22 4.72 1.10
N LYS A 194 -8.23 5.67 2.05
CA LYS A 194 -7.35 5.61 3.22
C LYS A 194 -7.59 4.36 4.07
N LYS A 195 -8.84 3.94 4.22
CA LYS A 195 -9.18 2.68 4.90
C LYS A 195 -8.65 1.47 4.13
N LYS A 196 -8.93 1.38 2.82
CA LYS A 196 -8.52 0.26 1.96
C LYS A 196 -7.00 0.06 1.99
N TYR A 197 -6.23 1.15 1.89
CA TYR A 197 -4.77 1.11 1.81
C TYR A 197 -4.04 1.30 3.14
N ALA A 198 -4.75 1.18 4.27
CA ALA A 198 -4.20 1.34 5.63
C ALA A 198 -3.40 2.65 5.82
N LEU A 199 -3.88 3.73 5.21
CA LEU A 199 -3.30 5.07 5.32
C LEU A 199 -3.86 5.80 6.54
N SER A 200 -3.11 6.77 7.01
CA SER A 200 -3.48 7.66 8.11
C SER A 200 -4.07 8.98 7.63
N VAL A 201 -4.70 9.67 8.57
CA VAL A 201 -5.12 11.06 8.43
C VAL A 201 -4.39 11.90 9.46
N THR A 202 -4.14 13.17 9.14
CA THR A 202 -3.70 14.12 10.18
C THR A 202 -4.86 14.53 11.08
N LYS A 203 -4.57 15.11 12.25
CA LYS A 203 -5.60 15.65 13.15
C LYS A 203 -6.46 16.71 12.43
N ALA A 204 -5.82 17.65 11.74
CA ALA A 204 -6.50 18.69 10.96
C ALA A 204 -7.35 18.10 9.83
N GLU A 205 -6.81 17.12 9.09
CA GLU A 205 -7.55 16.42 8.03
C GLU A 205 -8.78 15.69 8.57
N LYS A 206 -8.65 14.94 9.68
CA LYS A 206 -9.78 14.24 10.31
C LYS A 206 -10.86 15.22 10.77
N GLN A 207 -10.47 16.36 11.34
CA GLN A 207 -11.40 17.41 11.74
C GLN A 207 -12.12 18.03 10.53
N ALA A 208 -11.40 18.33 9.45
CA ALA A 208 -11.98 18.86 8.22
C ALA A 208 -12.96 17.87 7.58
N MET A 209 -12.59 16.58 7.48
CA MET A 209 -13.47 15.51 7.02
C MET A 209 -14.73 15.41 7.89
N ALA A 210 -14.58 15.43 9.22
CA ALA A 210 -15.72 15.40 10.13
C ALA A 210 -16.64 16.63 9.97
N LYS A 211 -16.07 17.82 9.78
CA LYS A 211 -16.83 19.06 9.54
C LYS A 211 -17.68 18.96 8.27
N VAL A 212 -17.12 18.45 7.17
CA VAL A 212 -17.87 18.22 5.93
C VAL A 212 -18.99 17.20 6.18
N LEU A 213 -18.71 16.09 6.86
CA LEU A 213 -19.70 15.05 7.10
C LEU A 213 -20.84 15.46 8.05
N LYS A 214 -20.71 16.56 8.81
CA LYS A 214 -21.81 17.09 9.64
C LYS A 214 -23.04 17.46 8.81
N SER A 215 -22.87 17.94 7.57
CA SER A 215 -23.97 18.30 6.66
C SER A 215 -24.55 17.10 5.89
N CYS A 216 -24.00 15.89 6.07
CA CYS A 216 -24.40 14.69 5.33
C CYS A 216 -24.13 13.43 6.16
N ARG A 217 -24.73 13.36 7.36
CA ARG A 217 -24.46 12.31 8.36
C ARG A 217 -24.73 10.88 7.89
N ASN A 218 -25.57 10.72 6.86
CA ASN A 218 -25.92 9.45 6.26
C ASN A 218 -25.05 9.08 5.03
N GLN A 219 -24.11 9.94 4.65
CA GLN A 219 -23.15 9.65 3.59
C GLN A 219 -22.43 8.33 3.89
N LYS A 220 -22.49 7.42 2.93
CA LYS A 220 -21.83 6.12 3.01
C LYS A 220 -20.40 6.23 2.47
N ALA A 221 -19.51 5.42 3.03
CA ALA A 221 -18.20 5.09 2.46
C ALA A 221 -18.33 3.84 1.55
N ALA A 222 -17.29 3.51 0.80
CA ALA A 222 -17.24 2.27 0.03
C ALA A 222 -17.10 1.07 0.97
N LYS A 223 -17.64 -0.09 0.58
CA LYS A 223 -17.34 -1.36 1.25
C LYS A 223 -15.95 -1.78 0.79
N VAL A 224 -14.98 -1.78 1.70
CA VAL A 224 -13.57 -2.08 1.38
C VAL A 224 -12.99 -3.06 2.39
N THR A 225 -12.15 -3.95 1.91
CA THR A 225 -11.26 -4.77 2.75
C THR A 225 -9.96 -4.01 2.94
N THR A 226 -9.52 -3.85 4.20
CA THR A 226 -8.25 -3.17 4.50
C THR A 226 -7.10 -4.11 4.18
N ILE A 227 -6.17 -3.66 3.34
CA ILE A 227 -4.96 -4.43 3.03
C ILE A 227 -3.96 -4.36 4.19
N LYS A 228 -3.19 -5.42 4.39
CA LYS A 228 -2.04 -5.42 5.30
C LYS A 228 -0.80 -4.87 4.57
N PRO A 229 -0.18 -3.76 5.04
CA PRO A 229 1.02 -3.22 4.40
C PRO A 229 2.20 -4.19 4.45
N ALA A 230 2.62 -4.70 3.29
CA ALA A 230 3.66 -5.73 3.17
C ALA A 230 5.09 -5.17 3.19
N GLY A 231 5.26 -3.85 3.04
CA GLY A 231 6.57 -3.16 3.13
C GLY A 231 7.00 -2.83 4.56
N SER A 232 6.22 -3.23 5.57
CA SER A 232 6.65 -3.21 6.96
C SER A 232 7.59 -4.39 7.20
N LYS A 233 8.88 -4.27 6.86
CA LYS A 233 9.86 -5.06 7.61
C LYS A 233 9.62 -4.74 9.09
N PRO A 234 9.60 -5.72 10.01
CA PRO A 234 9.61 -5.43 11.44
C PRO A 234 10.70 -4.38 11.68
N LYS A 235 10.37 -3.31 12.39
CA LYS A 235 11.37 -2.38 12.91
C LYS A 235 12.41 -3.29 13.55
N ALA A 236 13.64 -3.31 13.04
CA ALA A 236 14.70 -4.04 13.70
C ALA A 236 14.67 -3.54 15.14
N SER A 237 14.41 -4.44 16.09
CA SER A 237 14.82 -4.24 17.46
C SER A 237 16.26 -3.72 17.41
N PRO A 238 16.68 -2.82 18.32
CA PRO A 238 18.10 -2.49 18.44
C PRO A 238 18.86 -3.79 18.32
N LYS A 239 19.76 -3.91 17.33
CA LYS A 239 20.54 -5.12 17.16
C LYS A 239 21.19 -5.36 18.51
N LYS A 240 20.67 -6.31 19.29
CA LYS A 240 21.53 -7.02 20.22
C LYS A 240 22.59 -7.59 19.31
N ASP A 241 23.83 -7.17 19.50
CA ASP A 241 24.97 -7.71 18.78
C ASP A 241 24.84 -9.23 18.78
N VAL A 242 24.46 -9.77 17.62
CA VAL A 242 24.40 -11.21 17.43
C VAL A 242 25.86 -11.64 17.39
N HIS A 243 26.40 -11.96 18.55
CA HIS A 243 27.60 -12.78 18.65
C HIS A 243 27.37 -13.99 17.74
N LYS A 244 28.18 -14.06 16.68
CA LYS A 244 28.28 -15.19 15.76
C LYS A 244 28.28 -16.47 16.60
N ALA A 245 27.30 -17.35 16.38
CA ALA A 245 27.26 -18.64 17.05
C ALA A 245 28.64 -19.32 16.89
N PRO A 246 29.30 -19.77 17.98
CA PRO A 246 30.66 -20.26 17.85
C PRO A 246 30.70 -21.55 17.04
N SER A 247 31.66 -21.63 16.10
CA SER A 247 31.90 -22.82 15.29
C SER A 247 32.09 -24.07 16.17
N ALA A 248 31.53 -25.20 15.75
CA ALA A 248 31.67 -26.46 16.48
C ALA A 248 33.03 -27.14 16.21
N VAL A 249 33.63 -27.76 17.23
CA VAL A 249 34.86 -28.56 17.09
C VAL A 249 34.51 -29.98 16.67
N LYS A 250 35.31 -30.59 15.79
CA LYS A 250 35.16 -31.99 15.38
C LYS A 250 35.63 -32.93 16.51
N GLY A 251 34.83 -33.95 16.82
CA GLY A 251 35.13 -34.95 17.85
C GLY A 251 34.46 -34.70 19.20
N THR A 252 34.66 -35.65 20.13
CA THR A 252 34.04 -35.63 21.45
C THR A 252 34.87 -34.85 22.46
N VAL A 253 34.23 -34.00 23.27
CA VAL A 253 34.91 -33.24 24.35
C VAL A 253 34.53 -33.75 25.74
N HIS A 254 35.47 -33.66 26.68
CA HIS A 254 35.25 -34.08 28.07
C HIS A 254 34.92 -32.87 28.97
N PRO A 255 33.93 -32.98 29.87
CA PRO A 255 33.56 -31.91 30.78
C PRO A 255 34.76 -31.50 31.66
N GLY A 256 35.08 -30.20 31.68
CA GLY A 256 36.16 -29.64 32.50
C GLY A 256 37.59 -29.91 32.02
N ALA A 257 37.78 -30.63 30.91
CA ALA A 257 39.08 -30.80 30.29
C ALA A 257 39.61 -29.49 29.68
N TYR A 258 40.93 -29.37 29.55
CA TYR A 258 41.56 -28.22 28.87
C TYR A 258 41.22 -28.22 27.38
N CYS A 259 41.09 -27.03 26.80
CA CYS A 259 40.87 -26.83 25.37
C CYS A 259 41.95 -25.95 24.75
N LYS A 260 42.17 -26.13 23.44
CA LYS A 260 43.22 -25.41 22.70
C LYS A 260 42.85 -23.94 22.55
N GLN A 261 43.84 -23.06 22.44
CA GLN A 261 43.64 -21.63 22.18
C GLN A 261 42.80 -21.38 20.92
N ALA A 262 43.04 -22.16 19.86
CA ALA A 262 42.28 -22.10 18.61
C ALA A 262 40.80 -22.45 18.78
N ASP A 263 40.41 -23.08 19.89
CA ASP A 263 39.03 -23.47 20.19
C ASP A 263 38.36 -22.53 21.18
N LYS A 264 39.04 -21.45 21.62
CA LYS A 264 38.46 -20.43 22.50
C LYS A 264 37.13 -19.93 21.94
N GLY A 265 36.08 -20.05 22.73
CA GLY A 265 34.71 -19.67 22.37
C GLY A 265 33.94 -20.72 21.56
N LYS A 266 34.58 -21.70 20.93
CA LYS A 266 33.93 -22.76 20.14
C LYS A 266 33.10 -23.71 21.01
N ARG A 267 32.17 -24.45 20.38
CA ARG A 267 31.33 -25.48 21.03
C ARG A 267 31.83 -26.90 20.73
N GLY A 268 31.83 -27.77 21.72
CA GLY A 268 32.10 -29.19 21.59
C GLY A 268 30.97 -30.02 22.21
N LYS A 269 30.82 -31.28 21.80
CA LYS A 269 29.79 -32.20 22.29
C LYS A 269 30.45 -33.37 23.04
N SER A 270 29.95 -33.73 24.22
CA SER A 270 30.46 -34.91 24.94
C SER A 270 29.88 -36.21 24.39
N LYS A 271 30.40 -37.35 24.86
CA LYS A 271 29.93 -38.68 24.43
C LYS A 271 28.44 -38.88 24.74
N ALA A 272 27.97 -38.30 25.84
CA ALA A 272 26.55 -38.26 26.25
C ALA A 272 25.73 -37.18 25.51
N GLY A 273 26.30 -36.51 24.51
CA GLY A 273 25.61 -35.53 23.68
C GLY A 273 25.44 -34.13 24.28
N LYS A 274 25.95 -33.89 25.49
CA LYS A 274 25.87 -32.58 26.15
C LYS A 274 26.85 -31.59 25.52
N LEU A 275 26.39 -30.36 25.27
CA LEU A 275 27.21 -29.31 24.66
C LEU A 275 28.03 -28.56 25.73
N TYR A 276 29.28 -28.27 25.39
CA TYR A 276 30.22 -27.49 26.16
C TYR A 276 30.80 -26.38 25.29
N THR A 277 31.24 -25.30 25.91
CA THR A 277 31.93 -24.18 25.28
C THR A 277 33.32 -24.05 25.91
N CYS A 278 34.35 -23.83 25.09
CA CYS A 278 35.70 -23.60 25.58
C CYS A 278 35.82 -22.16 26.11
N LYS A 279 35.96 -22.01 27.43
CA LYS A 279 35.98 -20.73 28.14
C LYS A 279 37.21 -20.64 29.05
N THR A 280 37.68 -19.42 29.33
CA THR A 280 38.76 -19.17 30.29
C THR A 280 38.21 -19.34 31.71
N ASP A 281 38.90 -20.12 32.55
CA ASP A 281 38.56 -20.27 33.97
C ASP A 281 39.15 -19.14 34.83
N ALA A 282 38.81 -19.13 36.12
CA ALA A 282 39.27 -18.11 37.08
C ALA A 282 40.80 -18.04 37.22
N LYS A 283 41.54 -19.06 36.76
CA LYS A 283 43.01 -19.11 36.77
C LYS A 283 43.62 -18.78 35.41
N GLY A 284 42.82 -18.27 34.47
CA GLY A 284 43.26 -17.88 33.13
C GLY A 284 43.42 -19.03 32.13
N LYS A 285 43.03 -20.28 32.47
CA LYS A 285 43.21 -21.44 31.58
C LYS A 285 41.93 -21.78 30.81
N LEU A 286 42.07 -22.20 29.55
CA LEU A 286 40.92 -22.57 28.71
C LEU A 286 40.42 -23.98 29.02
N ARG A 287 39.12 -24.11 29.33
CA ARG A 287 38.45 -25.39 29.64
C ARG A 287 37.05 -25.52 29.03
N TRP A 288 36.65 -26.74 28.73
CA TRP A 288 35.29 -27.08 28.30
C TRP A 288 34.29 -26.97 29.46
N ARG A 289 33.38 -26.02 29.39
CA ARG A 289 32.35 -25.76 30.41
C ARG A 289 30.97 -25.75 29.77
N ALA A 290 29.93 -26.16 30.51
CA ALA A 290 28.56 -26.06 30.00
C ALA A 290 28.20 -24.60 29.65
#